data_AF-A0A3C0EQK6-F1
#
_entry.id   AF-A0A3C0EQK6-F1
#
_cell.length_a   1.000
_cell.length_b   1.000
_cell.length_c   1.000
_cell.angle_alpha   90.00
_cell.angle_beta   90.00
_cell.angle_gamma   90.00
#
_symmetry.space_group_name_H-M   'P 1'
#
loop_
_entity.id
_entity.type
_entity.pdbx_description
1 polymer ?
#
loop_
_entity_poly.entity_id
_entity_poly.type
_entity_poly.pdbx_seq_one_letter_code
_entity_poly.pdbx_strand_id
1 'polypeptide(L)'
;AHAIRKGKASITVPPAPPENTTGPHDDDSYATWIHSLRQTYGAVIEFIPEDIEAMKRGQENHRHFAEHRARQARNNAAIAQTPIPDTGVDQSLYQAIEAYAEYAKQQGKGGANEPKDTRSLKAAINDMTLEQFGYDAILQIGDYWRSRPASNNKGSGGKPIAVNTVNNRLKTTRRFIRWVHRSNAWHWRAPEDWQEALRFNEKQLLSKDEILQKAEGPETWTVEELVTLYSYATDYERCLLLMGLNLGYAQSEAISFQKKAIKLDQDPPHIDRVRFKTGKKFKAALWSETISALNWLAQQRRRVEPGNEGWVLLTEKGKQPNRQHFANAWNKLLNRIRQDKKDFRKLPFKHLRKTAYQLVLEASGSQEIAGTFESRSQLSSDEYAEVYGRRLYERVFEANQKVHERLAPMFASAPNAFTQPRTKGGPNLSKGKIDQIKRLKTEGVKPAEIARITGVSTTTVYRWI
;
A
#
# COMPACT_ATOMS: atom_id res chain seq x y z
N ALA A 1 11.05 -46.60 9.94
CA ALA A 1 11.70 -47.91 10.22
C ALA A 1 10.94 -48.77 11.25
N HIS A 2 10.73 -48.31 12.49
CA HIS A 2 10.07 -49.15 13.52
C HIS A 2 8.61 -49.54 13.19
N ALA A 3 7.83 -48.63 12.60
CA ALA A 3 6.46 -48.89 12.18
C ALA A 3 6.36 -49.88 11.00
N ILE A 4 7.29 -49.81 10.03
CA ILE A 4 7.43 -50.79 8.93
C ILE A 4 7.70 -52.19 9.49
N ARG A 5 8.63 -52.29 10.45
CA ARG A 5 8.97 -53.56 11.14
C ARG A 5 7.79 -54.15 11.93
N LYS A 6 6.79 -53.34 12.29
CA LYS A 6 5.56 -53.76 12.99
C LYS A 6 4.37 -54.01 12.03
N GLY A 7 4.57 -53.97 10.72
CA GLY A 7 3.52 -54.23 9.72
C GLY A 7 2.40 -53.18 9.67
N LYS A 8 2.65 -51.95 10.13
CA LYS A 8 1.62 -50.89 10.11
C LYS A 8 1.41 -50.35 8.69
N ALA A 9 0.14 -50.31 8.25
CA ALA A 9 -0.25 -49.80 6.94
C ALA A 9 -0.26 -48.26 6.84
N SER A 10 -0.43 -47.56 7.97
CA SER A 10 -0.46 -46.10 8.02
C SER A 10 0.25 -45.54 9.25
N ILE A 11 0.72 -44.29 9.13
CA ILE A 11 1.41 -43.53 10.18
C ILE A 11 0.85 -42.11 10.21
N THR A 12 0.36 -41.69 11.38
CA THR A 12 0.04 -40.30 11.64
C THR A 12 1.32 -39.52 11.91
N VAL A 13 1.52 -38.41 11.20
CA VAL A 13 2.72 -37.58 11.30
C VAL A 13 2.38 -36.30 12.06
N PRO A 14 3.01 -36.02 13.21
CA PRO A 14 2.81 -34.78 13.95
C PRO A 14 3.50 -33.59 13.26
N PRO A 15 3.06 -32.34 13.51
CA PRO A 15 3.65 -31.12 12.93
C PRO A 15 5.12 -30.87 13.29
N ALA A 16 5.70 -31.63 14.23
CA ALA A 16 7.12 -31.59 14.56
C ALA A 16 7.72 -33.02 14.63
N PRO A 17 8.83 -33.32 13.93
CA PRO A 17 9.61 -34.53 14.20
C PRO A 17 10.31 -34.45 15.58
N PRO A 18 10.66 -35.58 16.21
CA PRO A 18 11.37 -35.58 17.50
C PRO A 18 12.75 -34.91 17.38
N GLU A 19 13.03 -34.00 18.32
CA GLU A 19 14.24 -33.23 18.75
C GLU A 19 15.52 -33.09 17.89
N ASN A 20 15.74 -33.85 16.81
CA ASN A 20 17.01 -33.93 16.07
C ASN A 20 16.97 -33.42 14.62
N THR A 21 15.96 -32.65 14.20
CA THR A 21 15.93 -32.04 12.87
C THR A 21 16.33 -30.56 12.91
N THR A 22 17.48 -30.23 12.30
CA THR A 22 17.93 -28.84 12.12
C THR A 22 17.19 -28.19 10.95
N GLY A 23 16.09 -27.47 11.24
CA GLY A 23 15.33 -26.69 10.26
C GLY A 23 14.19 -25.90 10.90
N PRO A 24 13.67 -24.84 10.26
CA PRO A 24 12.55 -24.07 10.80
C PRO A 24 11.29 -24.95 10.93
N HIS A 25 10.59 -24.82 12.06
CA HIS A 25 9.38 -25.59 12.38
C HIS A 25 8.12 -24.81 11.99
N ASP A 26 7.93 -24.58 10.70
CA ASP A 26 6.78 -23.87 10.13
C ASP A 26 5.88 -24.76 9.25
N ASP A 27 4.69 -24.26 8.92
CA ASP A 27 3.69 -24.95 8.09
C ASP A 27 4.29 -25.42 6.73
N ASP A 28 5.23 -24.65 6.17
CA ASP A 28 5.92 -24.94 4.90
C ASP A 28 6.84 -26.15 5.04
N SER A 29 7.66 -26.17 6.08
CA SER A 29 8.60 -27.26 6.37
C SER A 29 7.86 -28.56 6.69
N TYR A 30 6.71 -28.46 7.37
CA TYR A 30 5.85 -29.61 7.65
C TYR A 30 5.23 -30.21 6.37
N ALA A 31 4.73 -29.37 5.45
CA ALA A 31 4.21 -29.83 4.17
C ALA A 31 5.31 -30.48 3.30
N THR A 32 6.51 -29.90 3.26
CA THR A 32 7.67 -30.46 2.55
C THR A 32 8.11 -31.79 3.14
N TRP A 33 8.10 -31.92 4.47
CA TRP A 33 8.49 -33.16 5.14
C TRP A 33 7.52 -34.31 4.85
N ILE A 34 6.21 -34.07 4.97
CA ILE A 34 5.20 -35.08 4.59
C ILE A 34 5.30 -35.45 3.12
N HIS A 35 5.53 -34.48 2.23
CA HIS A 35 5.74 -34.76 0.81
C HIS A 35 6.98 -35.65 0.60
N SER A 36 8.10 -35.35 1.26
CA SER A 36 9.31 -36.17 1.20
C SER A 36 9.07 -37.59 1.74
N LEU A 37 8.38 -37.75 2.87
CA LEU A 37 8.04 -39.08 3.41
C LEU A 37 7.19 -39.90 2.43
N ARG A 38 6.20 -39.27 1.80
CA ARG A 38 5.36 -39.92 0.78
C ARG A 38 6.14 -40.27 -0.48
N GLN A 39 7.07 -39.42 -0.93
CA GLN A 39 7.93 -39.71 -2.08
C GLN A 39 8.86 -40.90 -1.79
N THR A 40 9.47 -40.93 -0.60
CA THR A 40 10.47 -41.95 -0.27
C THR A 40 9.84 -43.28 0.16
N TYR A 41 8.69 -43.27 0.84
CA TYR A 41 8.12 -44.45 1.48
C TYR A 41 6.62 -44.69 1.17
N GLY A 42 5.98 -43.83 0.37
CA GLY A 42 4.53 -43.89 0.10
C GLY A 42 4.06 -45.11 -0.69
N ALA A 43 4.98 -45.87 -1.28
CA ALA A 43 4.67 -47.16 -1.91
C ALA A 43 4.39 -48.28 -0.89
N VAL A 44 4.79 -48.10 0.38
CA VAL A 44 4.74 -49.14 1.42
C VAL A 44 3.88 -48.72 2.62
N ILE A 45 3.82 -47.41 2.92
CA ILE A 45 3.08 -46.88 4.06
C ILE A 45 2.36 -45.59 3.68
N GLU A 46 1.11 -45.46 4.14
CA GLU A 46 0.36 -44.21 4.06
C GLU A 46 0.73 -43.25 5.21
N PHE A 47 1.08 -42.01 4.87
CA PHE A 47 1.37 -40.96 5.86
C PHE A 47 0.20 -39.98 5.95
N ILE A 48 -0.44 -39.94 7.11
CA ILE A 48 -1.59 -39.09 7.40
C ILE A 48 -1.12 -37.88 8.23
N PRO A 49 -1.29 -36.65 7.76
CA PRO A 49 -0.99 -35.46 8.57
C PRO A 49 -1.89 -35.41 9.81
N GLU A 50 -1.33 -35.16 10.98
CA GLU A 50 -2.10 -34.90 12.20
C GLU A 50 -2.81 -33.54 12.11
N ASP A 51 -2.07 -32.49 11.72
CA ASP A 51 -2.64 -31.17 11.41
C ASP A 51 -2.83 -31.00 9.90
N ILE A 52 -4.05 -31.31 9.44
CA ILE A 52 -4.44 -31.17 8.03
C ILE A 52 -4.40 -29.70 7.58
N GLU A 53 -4.72 -28.75 8.46
CA GLU A 53 -4.81 -27.33 8.10
C GLU A 53 -3.43 -26.69 7.99
N ALA A 54 -2.47 -27.07 8.84
CA ALA A 54 -1.05 -26.70 8.68
C ALA A 54 -0.48 -27.21 7.36
N MET A 55 -0.74 -28.48 7.02
CA MET A 55 -0.32 -29.06 5.75
C MET A 55 -0.92 -28.29 4.55
N LYS A 56 -2.21 -27.92 4.59
CA LYS A 56 -2.84 -27.12 3.53
C LYS A 56 -2.24 -25.72 3.41
N ARG A 57 -1.97 -25.03 4.53
CA ARG A 57 -1.34 -23.70 4.53
C ARG A 57 0.08 -23.75 3.93
N GLY A 58 0.87 -24.76 4.30
CA GLY A 58 2.21 -24.97 3.73
C GLY A 58 2.19 -25.27 2.24
N GLN A 59 1.23 -26.07 1.77
CA GLN A 59 1.03 -26.34 0.34
C GLN A 59 0.62 -25.08 -0.45
N GLU A 60 -0.25 -24.24 0.11
CA GLU A 60 -0.66 -22.97 -0.50
C GLU A 60 0.51 -22.00 -0.61
N ASN A 61 1.33 -21.87 0.44
CA ASN A 61 2.54 -21.06 0.41
C ASN A 61 3.53 -21.56 -0.65
N HIS A 62 3.78 -22.87 -0.73
CA HIS A 62 4.61 -23.47 -1.78
C HIS A 62 4.08 -23.18 -3.18
N ARG A 63 2.76 -23.27 -3.39
CA ARG A 63 2.13 -22.92 -4.66
C ARG A 63 2.38 -21.46 -5.02
N HIS A 64 2.22 -20.54 -4.07
CA HIS A 64 2.51 -19.12 -4.29
C HIS A 64 3.99 -18.84 -4.57
N PHE A 65 4.92 -19.48 -3.87
CA PHE A 65 6.36 -19.36 -4.14
C PHE A 65 6.76 -19.96 -5.49
N ALA A 66 6.18 -21.11 -5.86
CA ALA A 66 6.38 -21.75 -7.16
C ALA A 66 5.80 -20.89 -8.29
N GLU A 67 4.61 -20.32 -8.14
CA GLU A 67 4.03 -19.35 -9.07
C GLU A 67 4.92 -18.10 -9.20
N HIS A 68 5.47 -17.61 -8.09
CA HIS A 68 6.38 -16.48 -8.11
C HIS A 68 7.69 -16.79 -8.85
N ARG A 69 8.31 -17.95 -8.60
CA ARG A 69 9.50 -18.41 -9.33
C ARG A 69 9.21 -18.70 -10.79
N ALA A 70 8.10 -19.36 -11.11
CA ALA A 70 7.67 -19.62 -12.48
C ALA A 70 7.41 -18.31 -13.24
N ARG A 71 6.83 -17.31 -12.58
CA ARG A 71 6.70 -15.95 -13.14
C ARG A 71 8.05 -15.30 -13.37
N GLN A 72 9.00 -15.42 -12.44
CA GLN A 72 10.38 -14.93 -12.66
C GLN A 72 11.09 -15.66 -13.80
N ALA A 73 10.94 -16.98 -13.91
CA ALA A 73 11.50 -17.78 -14.99
C ALA A 73 10.88 -17.43 -16.34
N ARG A 74 9.55 -17.26 -16.42
CA ARG A 74 8.86 -16.76 -17.64
C ARG A 74 9.31 -15.35 -18.01
N ASN A 75 9.50 -14.47 -17.01
CA ASN A 75 10.03 -13.14 -17.23
C ASN A 75 11.48 -13.18 -17.76
N ASN A 76 12.31 -14.11 -17.28
CA ASN A 76 13.67 -14.31 -17.75
C ASN A 76 13.71 -14.97 -19.14
N ALA A 77 12.80 -15.89 -19.45
CA ALA A 77 12.64 -16.45 -20.78
C ALA A 77 12.15 -15.40 -21.78
N ALA A 78 11.23 -14.51 -21.36
CA ALA A 78 10.78 -13.37 -22.16
C ALA A 78 11.91 -12.35 -22.41
N ILE A 79 12.87 -12.17 -21.46
CA ILE A 79 14.10 -11.39 -21.70
C ILE A 79 14.89 -11.99 -22.87
N ALA A 80 15.04 -13.31 -22.90
CA ALA A 80 15.78 -14.02 -23.94
C ALA A 80 15.06 -14.02 -25.30
N GLN A 81 13.73 -13.83 -25.31
CA GLN A 81 12.88 -13.88 -26.51
C GLN A 81 12.41 -12.51 -27.02
N THR A 82 12.74 -11.42 -26.34
CA THR A 82 12.41 -10.08 -26.84
C THR A 82 13.27 -9.84 -28.09
N PRO A 83 12.69 -9.63 -29.29
CA PRO A 83 13.47 -9.36 -30.48
C PRO A 83 14.26 -8.07 -30.24
N ILE A 84 15.57 -8.20 -30.09
CA ILE A 84 16.44 -7.03 -30.12
C ILE A 84 16.66 -6.72 -31.60
N PRO A 85 16.42 -5.47 -32.05
CA PRO A 85 16.78 -5.10 -33.40
C PRO A 85 18.28 -5.37 -33.62
N ASP A 86 18.58 -6.19 -34.63
CA ASP A 86 19.94 -6.41 -35.12
C ASP A 86 20.48 -5.06 -35.59
N THR A 87 21.18 -4.41 -34.69
CA THR A 87 21.70 -3.05 -34.86
C THR A 87 23.20 -3.24 -34.78
N GLY A 88 23.86 -3.14 -35.93
CA GLY A 88 25.30 -3.30 -36.07
C GLY A 88 26.13 -2.30 -35.26
N VAL A 89 27.30 -1.94 -35.76
CA VAL A 89 28.38 -1.26 -35.02
C VAL A 89 28.01 0.12 -34.43
N ASP A 90 26.87 0.71 -34.80
CA ASP A 90 26.45 2.07 -34.41
C ASP A 90 25.29 2.11 -33.39
N GLN A 91 25.35 1.31 -32.31
CA GLN A 91 24.33 1.33 -31.25
C GLN A 91 24.45 2.60 -30.40
N SER A 92 23.39 3.41 -30.34
CA SER A 92 23.37 4.64 -29.53
C SER A 92 22.81 4.44 -28.12
N LEU A 93 23.22 5.30 -27.19
CA LEU A 93 22.73 5.33 -25.82
C LEU A 93 21.21 5.55 -25.78
N TYR A 94 20.66 6.42 -26.61
CA TYR A 94 19.23 6.68 -26.64
C TYR A 94 18.42 5.49 -27.14
N GLN A 95 18.95 4.71 -28.07
CA GLN A 95 18.34 3.45 -28.51
C GLN A 95 18.28 2.45 -27.33
N ALA A 96 19.38 2.30 -26.59
CA ALA A 96 19.42 1.45 -25.40
C ALA A 96 18.44 1.92 -24.31
N ILE A 97 18.32 3.24 -24.10
CA ILE A 97 17.35 3.82 -23.15
C ILE A 97 15.91 3.48 -23.54
N GLU A 98 15.53 3.66 -24.81
CA GLU A 98 14.15 3.34 -25.24
C GLU A 98 13.87 1.84 -25.18
N ALA A 99 14.83 1.01 -25.59
CA ALA A 99 14.69 -0.44 -25.49
C ALA A 99 14.52 -0.89 -24.03
N TYR A 100 15.27 -0.32 -23.09
CA TYR A 100 15.09 -0.60 -21.67
C TYR A 100 13.73 -0.08 -21.15
N ALA A 101 13.24 1.06 -21.63
CA ALA A 101 11.94 1.59 -21.23
C ALA A 101 10.79 0.68 -21.67
N GLU A 102 10.82 0.17 -22.90
CA GLU A 102 9.83 -0.80 -23.38
C GLU A 102 9.97 -2.16 -22.68
N TYR A 103 11.20 -2.63 -22.46
CA TYR A 103 11.46 -3.80 -21.63
C TYR A 103 10.85 -3.67 -20.22
N ALA A 104 11.11 -2.55 -19.54
CA ALA A 104 10.58 -2.30 -18.19
C ALA A 104 9.04 -2.27 -18.17
N LYS A 105 8.42 -1.71 -19.21
CA LYS A 105 6.97 -1.67 -19.41
C LYS A 105 6.39 -3.07 -19.55
N GLN A 106 6.97 -3.91 -20.40
CA GLN A 106 6.53 -5.30 -20.61
C GLN A 106 6.65 -6.15 -19.34
N GLN A 107 7.72 -5.95 -18.58
CA GLN A 107 7.99 -6.72 -17.36
C GLN A 107 7.13 -6.29 -16.16
N GLY A 108 6.47 -5.13 -16.24
CA GLY A 108 5.76 -4.52 -15.11
C GLY A 108 6.66 -4.19 -13.90
N LYS A 109 7.99 -4.28 -14.04
CA LYS A 109 8.96 -4.00 -12.98
C LYS A 109 8.99 -2.49 -12.70
N GLY A 110 8.82 -2.10 -11.43
CA GLY A 110 8.77 -0.69 -11.02
C GLY A 110 7.43 0.03 -11.33
N GLY A 111 6.46 -0.67 -11.92
CA GLY A 111 5.16 -0.12 -12.29
C GLY A 111 5.26 0.92 -13.42
N ALA A 112 4.21 1.71 -13.61
CA ALA A 112 4.10 2.68 -14.71
C ALA A 112 5.19 3.78 -14.72
N ASN A 113 5.94 3.95 -13.64
CA ASN A 113 6.96 5.00 -13.52
C ASN A 113 8.33 4.58 -14.07
N GLU A 114 8.68 3.29 -14.08
CA GLU A 114 10.00 2.84 -14.52
C GLU A 114 10.30 3.25 -15.98
N PRO A 115 9.39 3.04 -16.96
CA PRO A 115 9.65 3.46 -18.34
C PRO A 115 9.81 4.99 -18.46
N LYS A 116 8.98 5.75 -17.73
CA LYS A 116 9.08 7.21 -17.67
C LYS A 116 10.41 7.64 -17.08
N ASP A 117 10.87 6.93 -16.05
CA ASP A 117 12.09 7.26 -15.35
C ASP A 117 13.35 6.91 -16.14
N THR A 118 13.32 5.82 -16.88
CA THR A 118 14.35 5.49 -17.87
C THR A 118 14.46 6.57 -18.94
N ARG A 119 13.35 6.99 -19.56
CA ARG A 119 13.39 8.02 -20.61
C ARG A 119 13.91 9.36 -20.12
N SER A 120 13.71 9.68 -18.84
CA SER A 120 14.22 10.92 -18.26
C SER A 120 15.76 10.99 -18.22
N LEU A 121 16.47 9.87 -18.36
CA LEU A 121 17.93 9.85 -18.40
C LEU A 121 18.49 10.68 -19.56
N LYS A 122 17.73 10.82 -20.66
CA LYS A 122 18.06 11.69 -21.80
C LYS A 122 18.17 13.17 -21.45
N ALA A 123 17.62 13.60 -20.32
CA ALA A 123 17.79 14.97 -19.84
C ALA A 123 19.16 15.20 -19.17
N ALA A 124 19.84 14.12 -18.77
CA ALA A 124 21.09 14.19 -18.02
C ALA A 124 22.33 14.10 -18.91
N ILE A 125 22.17 13.61 -20.14
CA ILE A 125 23.27 13.29 -21.05
C ILE A 125 22.80 13.36 -22.50
N ASN A 126 23.68 13.82 -23.39
CA ASN A 126 23.44 13.81 -24.83
C ASN A 126 23.54 12.38 -25.38
N ASP A 127 22.97 12.14 -26.57
CA ASP A 127 23.15 10.86 -27.24
C ASP A 127 24.61 10.67 -27.67
N MET A 128 25.07 9.43 -27.62
CA MET A 128 26.43 9.01 -27.97
C MET A 128 26.41 7.52 -28.35
N THR A 129 27.48 7.03 -28.95
CA THR A 129 27.60 5.57 -29.15
C THR A 129 27.78 4.87 -27.80
N LEU A 130 27.37 3.61 -27.70
CA LEU A 130 27.59 2.84 -26.47
C LEU A 130 29.09 2.68 -26.17
N GLU A 131 29.96 2.62 -27.17
CA GLU A 131 31.41 2.60 -26.96
C GLU A 131 31.90 3.87 -26.22
N GLN A 132 31.34 5.03 -26.53
CA GLN A 132 31.62 6.30 -25.85
C GLN A 132 30.96 6.40 -24.46
N PHE A 133 29.99 5.54 -24.16
CA PHE A 133 29.29 5.52 -22.87
C PHE A 133 30.15 4.87 -21.78
N GLY A 134 31.20 5.59 -21.35
CA GLY A 134 32.16 5.19 -20.33
C GLY A 134 31.85 5.72 -18.92
N TYR A 135 32.85 5.68 -18.03
CA TYR A 135 32.71 6.10 -16.63
C TYR A 135 32.28 7.56 -16.51
N ASP A 136 32.91 8.46 -17.27
CA ASP A 136 32.64 9.90 -17.23
C ASP A 136 31.20 10.24 -17.63
N ALA A 137 30.66 9.53 -18.63
CA ALA A 137 29.26 9.64 -19.03
C ALA A 137 28.32 9.22 -17.89
N ILE A 138 28.64 8.14 -17.18
CA ILE A 138 27.85 7.66 -16.04
C ILE A 138 27.95 8.66 -14.87
N LEU A 139 29.14 9.22 -14.63
CA LEU A 139 29.37 10.24 -13.62
C LEU A 139 28.57 11.51 -13.94
N GLN A 140 28.55 11.96 -15.19
CA GLN A 140 27.74 13.08 -15.65
C GLN A 140 26.24 12.87 -15.35
N ILE A 141 25.71 11.67 -15.61
CA ILE A 141 24.32 11.34 -15.23
C ILE A 141 24.14 11.45 -13.72
N GLY A 142 25.08 10.91 -12.95
CA GLY A 142 25.09 10.98 -11.48
C GLY A 142 25.06 12.42 -10.96
N ASP A 143 25.98 13.24 -11.44
CA ASP A 143 26.16 14.64 -11.07
C ASP A 143 24.96 15.48 -11.47
N TYR A 144 24.42 15.28 -12.68
CA TYR A 144 23.19 15.95 -13.11
C TYR A 144 22.05 15.71 -12.12
N TRP A 145 21.78 14.46 -11.75
CA TRP A 145 20.69 14.19 -10.80
C TRP A 145 21.01 14.68 -9.39
N ARG A 146 22.26 14.59 -8.93
CA ARG A 146 22.70 15.12 -7.63
C ARG A 146 22.63 16.65 -7.57
N SER A 147 22.75 17.35 -8.70
CA SER A 147 22.53 18.81 -8.78
C SER A 147 21.07 19.22 -8.52
N ARG A 148 20.13 18.26 -8.47
CA ARG A 148 18.69 18.46 -8.24
C ARG A 148 18.11 19.50 -9.23
N PRO A 149 18.09 19.19 -10.53
CA PRO A 149 17.55 20.10 -11.55
C PRO A 149 16.14 20.57 -11.18
N ALA A 150 15.79 21.77 -11.65
CA ALA A 150 14.47 22.34 -11.43
C ALA A 150 13.36 21.37 -11.90
N SER A 151 12.29 21.26 -11.11
CA SER A 151 11.17 20.40 -11.47
C SER A 151 10.38 21.00 -12.63
N ASN A 152 10.24 20.26 -13.74
CA ASN A 152 9.41 20.64 -14.89
C ASN A 152 7.89 20.57 -14.63
N ASN A 153 7.46 20.30 -13.40
CA ASN A 153 6.04 20.24 -13.07
C ASN A 153 5.43 21.66 -13.01
N LYS A 154 4.33 21.90 -13.74
CA LYS A 154 3.57 23.15 -13.66
C LYS A 154 3.21 23.44 -12.20
N GLY A 155 3.59 24.61 -11.70
CA GLY A 155 3.39 25.03 -10.31
C GLY A 155 4.52 24.71 -9.33
N SER A 156 5.62 24.09 -9.79
CA SER A 156 6.83 23.90 -8.98
C SER A 156 7.57 25.20 -8.69
N GLY A 157 7.32 26.26 -9.47
CA GLY A 157 8.01 27.55 -9.35
C GLY A 157 9.52 27.45 -9.54
N GLY A 158 10.00 26.47 -10.32
CA GLY A 158 11.43 26.22 -10.51
C GLY A 158 12.12 25.53 -9.33
N LYS A 159 11.37 25.05 -8.33
CA LYS A 159 11.95 24.35 -7.18
C LYS A 159 12.76 23.12 -7.60
N PRO A 160 13.91 22.84 -6.96
CA PRO A 160 14.68 21.63 -7.17
C PRO A 160 13.82 20.37 -7.00
N ILE A 161 14.09 19.33 -7.79
CA ILE A 161 13.44 18.03 -7.55
C ILE A 161 13.75 17.52 -6.14
N ALA A 162 12.81 16.78 -5.54
CA ALA A 162 12.98 16.18 -4.22
C ALA A 162 14.16 15.19 -4.20
N VAL A 163 14.88 15.13 -3.07
CA VAL A 163 16.01 14.20 -2.87
C VAL A 163 15.60 12.73 -3.11
N ASN A 164 14.40 12.33 -2.73
CA ASN A 164 13.89 10.98 -3.02
C ASN A 164 13.68 10.74 -4.52
N THR A 165 13.34 11.78 -5.30
CA THR A 165 13.28 11.69 -6.76
C THR A 165 14.67 11.40 -7.32
N VAL A 166 15.71 12.09 -6.86
CA VAL A 166 17.12 11.82 -7.24
C VAL A 166 17.49 10.36 -6.96
N ASN A 167 17.22 9.87 -5.75
CA ASN A 167 17.49 8.47 -5.39
C ASN A 167 16.81 7.49 -6.37
N ASN A 168 15.55 7.74 -6.72
CA ASN A 168 14.83 6.90 -7.68
C ASN A 168 15.46 6.95 -9.07
N ARG A 169 15.85 8.13 -9.58
CA ARG A 169 16.54 8.28 -10.88
C ARG A 169 17.86 7.51 -10.90
N LEU A 170 18.67 7.64 -9.86
CA LEU A 170 19.94 6.90 -9.74
C LEU A 170 19.70 5.39 -9.62
N LYS A 171 18.66 4.95 -8.92
CA LYS A 171 18.28 3.53 -8.87
C LYS A 171 17.85 3.00 -10.25
N THR A 172 17.07 3.77 -11.01
CA THR A 172 16.69 3.43 -12.39
C THR A 172 17.92 3.37 -13.29
N THR A 173 18.83 4.34 -13.19
CA THR A 173 20.11 4.36 -13.91
C THR A 173 20.93 3.09 -13.64
N ARG A 174 21.04 2.67 -12.37
CA ARG A 174 21.73 1.42 -12.02
C ARG A 174 21.07 0.17 -12.61
N ARG A 175 19.73 0.14 -12.67
CA ARG A 175 19.02 -0.99 -13.29
C ARG A 175 19.18 -1.02 -14.80
N PHE A 176 19.14 0.15 -15.44
CA PHE A 176 19.43 0.32 -16.86
C PHE A 176 20.84 -0.18 -17.21
N ILE A 177 21.88 0.36 -16.56
CA ILE A 177 23.28 -0.04 -16.80
C ILE A 177 23.47 -1.55 -16.59
N ARG A 178 22.93 -2.10 -15.50
CA ARG A 178 23.00 -3.55 -15.25
C ARG A 178 22.30 -4.37 -16.32
N TRP A 179 21.20 -3.87 -16.89
CA TRP A 179 20.49 -4.54 -17.97
C TRP A 179 21.30 -4.50 -19.27
N VAL A 180 21.83 -3.34 -19.67
CA VAL A 180 22.70 -3.21 -20.86
C VAL A 180 23.93 -4.10 -20.72
N HIS A 181 24.65 -4.00 -19.60
CA HIS A 181 25.86 -4.79 -19.33
C HIS A 181 25.63 -6.32 -19.36
N ARG A 182 24.46 -6.80 -18.94
CA ARG A 182 24.13 -8.24 -18.93
C ARG A 182 23.51 -8.72 -20.23
N SER A 183 23.10 -7.82 -21.11
CA SER A 183 22.59 -8.17 -22.42
C SER A 183 23.74 -8.56 -23.32
N ASN A 184 23.56 -9.60 -24.13
CA ASN A 184 24.46 -9.88 -25.25
C ASN A 184 24.12 -9.05 -26.48
N ALA A 185 22.99 -8.36 -26.46
CA ALA A 185 22.48 -7.63 -27.61
C ALA A 185 23.06 -6.21 -27.73
N TRP A 186 23.57 -5.68 -26.62
CA TRP A 186 24.29 -4.43 -26.57
C TRP A 186 25.76 -4.83 -26.39
N HIS A 187 26.59 -4.64 -27.41
CA HIS A 187 28.00 -5.03 -27.39
C HIS A 187 28.83 -4.11 -26.47
N TRP A 188 28.40 -4.01 -25.22
CA TRP A 188 28.86 -3.04 -24.25
C TRP A 188 28.99 -3.69 -22.87
N ARG A 189 30.02 -3.30 -22.14
CA ARG A 189 30.24 -3.71 -20.75
C ARG A 189 30.40 -2.46 -19.90
N ALA A 190 29.79 -2.48 -18.72
CA ALA A 190 29.92 -1.39 -17.78
C ALA A 190 31.40 -1.21 -17.39
N PRO A 191 31.91 0.02 -17.36
CA PRO A 191 33.25 0.33 -16.87
C PRO A 191 33.45 -0.16 -15.43
N GLU A 192 34.70 -0.36 -15.02
CA GLU A 192 35.02 -0.60 -13.62
C GLU A 192 34.48 0.55 -12.74
N ASP A 193 34.07 0.23 -11.52
CA ASP A 193 33.58 1.17 -10.51
C ASP A 193 32.42 2.10 -10.92
N TRP A 194 31.69 1.80 -12.00
CA TRP A 194 30.53 2.59 -12.45
C TRP A 194 29.46 2.81 -11.38
N GLN A 195 29.41 1.95 -10.35
CA GLN A 195 28.48 2.09 -9.23
C GLN A 195 28.83 3.26 -8.31
N GLU A 196 30.12 3.58 -8.16
CA GLU A 196 30.59 4.73 -7.38
C GLU A 196 30.18 6.04 -8.03
N ALA A 197 30.25 6.13 -9.36
CA ALA A 197 29.74 7.25 -10.14
C ALA A 197 28.23 7.50 -9.91
N LEU A 198 27.48 6.52 -9.41
CA LEU A 198 26.06 6.65 -9.08
C LEU A 198 25.77 6.64 -7.58
N ARG A 199 26.79 6.73 -6.72
CA ARG A 199 26.60 6.74 -5.26
C ARG A 199 25.65 7.85 -4.83
N PHE A 200 24.81 7.54 -3.85
CA PHE A 200 23.78 8.44 -3.32
C PHE A 200 23.95 8.59 -1.82
N ASN A 201 24.14 9.83 -1.35
CA ASN A 201 24.15 10.17 0.06
C ASN A 201 23.05 11.20 0.32
N GLU A 202 21.98 10.78 0.99
CA GLU A 202 20.82 11.64 1.24
C GLU A 202 21.20 12.88 2.05
N LYS A 203 22.08 12.74 3.06
CA LYS A 203 22.46 13.83 3.97
C LYS A 203 23.21 14.95 3.28
N GLN A 204 23.96 14.63 2.23
CA GLN A 204 24.73 15.61 1.46
C GLN A 204 23.85 16.42 0.49
N LEU A 205 22.64 15.93 0.16
CA LEU A 205 21.75 16.53 -0.82
C LEU A 205 20.59 17.32 -0.21
N LEU A 206 20.33 17.15 1.10
CA LEU A 206 19.32 17.89 1.83
C LEU A 206 19.85 19.27 2.20
N SER A 207 19.01 20.30 2.05
CA SER A 207 19.29 21.60 2.65
C SER A 207 19.17 21.55 4.17
N LYS A 208 19.71 22.55 4.89
CA LYS A 208 19.54 22.66 6.35
C LYS A 208 18.07 22.65 6.75
N ASP A 209 17.23 23.39 6.02
CA ASP A 209 15.79 23.46 6.29
C ASP A 209 15.11 22.09 6.05
N GLU A 210 15.49 21.35 5.01
CA GLU A 210 14.96 20.01 4.75
C GLU A 210 15.40 19.00 5.84
N ILE A 211 16.60 19.15 6.40
CA ILE A 211 17.08 18.35 7.53
C ILE A 211 16.24 18.64 8.78
N LEU A 212 16.03 19.92 9.11
CA LEU A 212 15.23 20.34 10.25
C LEU A 212 13.78 19.85 10.12
N GLN A 213 13.16 20.05 8.95
CA GLN A 213 11.81 19.55 8.69
C GLN A 213 11.71 18.03 8.80
N LYS A 214 12.75 17.28 8.39
CA LYS A 214 12.76 15.82 8.54
C LYS A 214 12.91 15.40 10.00
N ALA A 215 13.60 16.19 10.83
CA ALA A 215 13.76 15.94 12.26
C ALA A 215 12.46 16.13 13.06
N GLU A 216 11.55 17.00 12.60
CA GLU A 216 10.20 17.16 13.18
C GLU A 216 9.32 15.91 13.02
N GLY A 217 9.71 14.97 12.15
CA GLY A 217 8.99 13.73 11.92
C GLY A 217 7.87 13.87 10.88
N PRO A 218 7.08 12.79 10.67
CA PRO A 218 6.02 12.82 9.69
C PRO A 218 4.84 13.68 10.17
N GLU A 219 4.31 14.53 9.28
CA GLU A 219 3.05 15.21 9.58
C GLU A 219 1.93 14.20 9.93
N THR A 220 1.15 14.53 10.95
CA THR A 220 -0.02 13.77 11.41
C THR A 220 -1.21 14.71 11.61
N TRP A 221 -2.40 14.13 11.67
CA TRP A 221 -3.61 14.83 12.06
C TRP A 221 -3.71 14.88 13.59
N THR A 222 -4.09 16.03 14.13
CA THR A 222 -4.48 16.20 15.53
C THR A 222 -5.88 15.62 15.78
N VAL A 223 -6.24 15.37 17.03
CA VAL A 223 -7.58 14.85 17.38
C VAL A 223 -8.67 15.86 16.97
N GLU A 224 -8.41 17.15 17.15
CA GLU A 224 -9.31 18.25 16.79
C GLU A 224 -9.55 18.34 15.28
N GLU A 225 -8.50 18.09 14.48
CA GLU A 225 -8.62 17.99 13.03
C GLU A 225 -9.38 16.73 12.62
N LEU A 226 -9.17 15.60 13.31
CA LEU A 226 -9.92 14.37 13.07
C LEU A 226 -11.42 14.55 13.39
N VAL A 227 -11.77 15.24 14.48
CA VAL A 227 -13.15 15.66 14.81
C VAL A 227 -13.74 16.50 13.67
N THR A 228 -12.98 17.46 13.16
CA THR A 228 -13.42 18.27 12.02
C THR A 228 -13.63 17.43 10.75
N LEU A 229 -12.69 16.53 10.43
CA LEU A 229 -12.80 15.62 9.29
C LEU A 229 -14.04 14.74 9.39
N TYR A 230 -14.25 14.10 10.53
CA TYR A 230 -15.33 13.15 10.74
C TYR A 230 -16.71 13.81 10.76
N SER A 231 -16.81 15.01 11.35
CA SER A 231 -18.06 15.76 11.39
C SER A 231 -18.50 16.30 10.02
N TYR A 232 -17.56 16.64 9.14
CA TYR A 232 -17.85 17.11 7.78
C TYR A 232 -17.98 15.97 6.76
N ALA A 233 -17.47 14.79 7.07
CA ALA A 233 -17.51 13.62 6.20
C ALA A 233 -18.95 13.17 5.92
N THR A 234 -19.18 12.68 4.71
CA THR A 234 -20.30 11.77 4.41
C THR A 234 -19.99 10.40 5.01
N ASP A 235 -21.00 9.53 5.17
CA ASP A 235 -20.77 8.18 5.69
C ASP A 235 -19.77 7.39 4.84
N TYR A 236 -19.79 7.52 3.51
CA TYR A 236 -18.78 6.90 2.66
C TYR A 236 -17.36 7.37 2.98
N GLU A 237 -17.17 8.67 3.21
CA GLU A 237 -15.86 9.24 3.59
C GLU A 237 -15.47 8.86 5.03
N ARG A 238 -16.44 8.70 5.95
CA ARG A 238 -16.20 8.15 7.29
C ARG A 238 -15.68 6.71 7.21
N CYS A 239 -16.20 5.90 6.28
CA CYS A 239 -15.62 4.58 6.04
C CYS A 239 -14.15 4.68 5.63
N LEU A 240 -13.78 5.66 4.79
CA LEU A 240 -12.39 5.86 4.40
C LEU A 240 -11.53 6.28 5.60
N LEU A 241 -12.03 7.21 6.41
CA LEU A 241 -11.37 7.64 7.66
C LEU A 241 -11.08 6.44 8.57
N LEU A 242 -12.09 5.60 8.82
CA LEU A 242 -11.97 4.41 9.66
C LEU A 242 -10.98 3.38 9.08
N MET A 243 -10.96 3.17 7.76
CA MET A 243 -9.95 2.30 7.13
C MET A 243 -8.53 2.85 7.33
N GLY A 244 -8.35 4.16 7.29
CA GLY A 244 -7.04 4.80 7.53
C GLY A 244 -6.61 4.77 8.99
N LEU A 245 -7.53 5.02 9.92
CA LEU A 245 -7.27 5.17 11.35
C LEU A 245 -7.30 3.85 12.11
N ASN A 246 -8.35 3.06 11.93
CA ASN A 246 -8.47 1.77 12.61
C ASN A 246 -7.58 0.71 11.96
N LEU A 247 -7.55 0.62 10.63
CA LEU A 247 -6.85 -0.47 9.93
C LEU A 247 -5.46 -0.09 9.41
N GLY A 248 -5.03 1.16 9.58
CA GLY A 248 -3.75 1.64 9.08
C GLY A 248 -3.60 1.51 7.54
N TYR A 249 -4.72 1.48 6.81
CA TYR A 249 -4.68 1.23 5.38
C TYR A 249 -4.16 2.43 4.60
N ALA A 250 -3.25 2.16 3.66
CA ALA A 250 -3.00 3.05 2.54
C ALA A 250 -4.14 2.90 1.50
N GLN A 251 -4.23 3.88 0.60
CA GLN A 251 -5.26 3.92 -0.44
C GLN A 251 -5.42 2.61 -1.23
N SER A 252 -4.30 1.98 -1.64
CA SER A 252 -4.39 0.73 -2.42
C SER A 252 -4.89 -0.45 -1.59
N GLU A 253 -4.66 -0.45 -0.28
CA GLU A 253 -5.11 -1.50 0.64
C GLU A 253 -6.60 -1.34 0.95
N ALA A 254 -7.07 -0.10 1.11
CA ALA A 254 -8.50 0.18 1.24
C ALA A 254 -9.28 -0.24 -0.02
N ILE A 255 -8.74 0.06 -1.22
CA ILE A 255 -9.35 -0.33 -2.50
C ILE A 255 -9.40 -1.86 -2.66
N SER A 256 -8.33 -2.55 -2.28
CA SER A 256 -8.24 -4.01 -2.39
C SER A 256 -8.74 -4.74 -1.14
N PHE A 257 -9.53 -4.08 -0.30
CA PHE A 257 -10.05 -4.71 0.90
C PHE A 257 -11.15 -5.72 0.54
N GLN A 258 -10.99 -6.96 1.00
CA GLN A 258 -11.87 -8.09 0.69
C GLN A 258 -12.72 -8.49 1.89
N LYS A 259 -13.97 -8.88 1.63
CA LYS A 259 -14.92 -9.34 2.66
C LYS A 259 -14.40 -10.53 3.45
N LYS A 260 -13.75 -11.47 2.79
CA LYS A 260 -13.23 -12.71 3.42
C LYS A 260 -12.23 -12.46 4.55
N ALA A 261 -11.61 -11.27 4.56
CA ALA A 261 -10.70 -10.85 5.61
C ALA A 261 -11.41 -10.40 6.89
N ILE A 262 -12.72 -10.14 6.85
CA ILE A 262 -13.50 -9.65 8.00
C ILE A 262 -13.97 -10.86 8.82
N LYS A 263 -13.66 -10.87 10.11
CA LYS A 263 -14.04 -11.90 11.10
C LYS A 263 -14.93 -11.25 12.16
N LEU A 264 -16.22 -11.10 11.85
CA LEU A 264 -17.20 -10.50 12.77
C LEU A 264 -17.69 -11.46 13.85
N ASP A 265 -17.51 -12.76 13.62
CA ASP A 265 -17.88 -13.88 14.47
C ASP A 265 -16.84 -14.21 15.54
N GLN A 266 -15.67 -13.59 15.49
CA GLN A 266 -14.58 -13.80 16.44
C GLN A 266 -14.57 -12.72 17.51
N ASP A 267 -14.02 -13.03 18.69
CA ASP A 267 -13.91 -12.11 19.82
C ASP A 267 -12.42 -11.78 20.11
N PRO A 268 -12.00 -10.51 20.00
CA PRO A 268 -12.76 -9.39 19.45
C PRO A 268 -12.94 -9.50 17.93
N PRO A 269 -14.00 -8.89 17.36
CA PRO A 269 -14.16 -8.79 15.92
C PRO A 269 -12.92 -8.15 15.30
N HIS A 270 -12.38 -8.76 14.25
CA HIS A 270 -11.12 -8.29 13.67
C HIS A 270 -11.05 -8.55 12.17
N ILE A 271 -9.99 -8.04 11.56
CA ILE A 271 -9.61 -8.42 10.20
C ILE A 271 -8.37 -9.30 10.23
N ASP A 272 -8.32 -10.30 9.36
CA ASP A 272 -7.18 -11.17 9.12
C ASP A 272 -6.91 -11.26 7.62
N ARG A 273 -5.73 -10.81 7.18
CA ARG A 273 -5.32 -10.88 5.77
C ARG A 273 -3.82 -11.01 5.59
N VAL A 274 -3.41 -11.41 4.40
CA VAL A 274 -2.02 -11.28 3.93
C VAL A 274 -1.87 -9.98 3.14
N ARG A 275 -0.82 -9.21 3.45
CA ARG A 275 -0.47 -8.00 2.72
C ARG A 275 0.36 -8.36 1.49
N PHE A 276 -0.25 -8.33 0.31
CA PHE A 276 0.41 -8.69 -0.96
C PHE A 276 1.74 -7.97 -1.26
N LYS A 277 1.95 -6.75 -0.75
CA LYS A 277 3.20 -6.03 -0.95
C LYS A 277 4.39 -6.71 -0.26
N THR A 278 4.16 -7.29 0.91
CA THR A 278 5.22 -7.84 1.78
C THR A 278 5.08 -9.33 2.04
N GLY A 279 3.96 -9.94 1.66
CA GLY A 279 3.61 -11.34 2.00
C GLY A 279 3.32 -11.55 3.48
N LYS A 280 3.40 -10.52 4.33
CA LYS A 280 3.23 -10.66 5.78
C LYS A 280 1.75 -10.65 6.16
N LYS A 281 1.42 -11.42 7.20
CA LYS A 281 0.10 -11.41 7.84
C LYS A 281 -0.18 -10.03 8.47
N PHE A 282 -1.44 -9.66 8.48
CA PHE A 282 -1.98 -8.44 9.06
C PHE A 282 -3.22 -8.83 9.87
N LYS A 283 -3.26 -8.41 11.14
CA LYS A 283 -4.47 -8.44 11.96
C LYS A 283 -4.70 -7.10 12.64
N ALA A 284 -5.95 -6.67 12.72
CA ALA A 284 -6.37 -5.51 13.51
C ALA A 284 -7.79 -5.70 14.03
N ALA A 285 -8.01 -5.38 15.30
CA ALA A 285 -9.35 -5.34 15.90
C ALA A 285 -10.24 -4.31 15.19
N LEU A 286 -11.55 -4.54 15.19
CA LEU A 286 -12.54 -3.65 14.60
C LEU A 286 -13.21 -2.83 15.69
N TRP A 287 -13.12 -1.50 15.60
CA TRP A 287 -13.95 -0.61 16.41
C TRP A 287 -15.43 -0.77 16.07
N SER A 288 -16.30 -0.48 17.03
CA SER A 288 -17.76 -0.45 16.86
C SER A 288 -18.19 0.35 15.63
N GLU A 289 -17.60 1.52 15.42
CA GLU A 289 -17.86 2.42 14.31
C GLU A 289 -17.39 1.83 13.00
N THR A 290 -16.31 1.04 13.02
CA THR A 290 -15.82 0.33 11.85
C THR A 290 -16.77 -0.80 11.47
N ILE A 291 -17.29 -1.54 12.45
CA ILE A 291 -18.30 -2.57 12.22
C ILE A 291 -19.57 -1.94 11.61
N SER A 292 -20.07 -0.86 12.21
CA SER A 292 -21.21 -0.08 11.69
C SER A 292 -20.97 0.40 10.25
N ALA A 293 -19.78 0.93 9.96
CA ALA A 293 -19.39 1.37 8.62
C ALA A 293 -19.39 0.23 7.60
N LEU A 294 -18.87 -0.96 7.98
CA LEU A 294 -18.82 -2.13 7.12
C LEU A 294 -20.23 -2.69 6.84
N ASN A 295 -21.08 -2.74 7.86
CA ASN A 295 -22.48 -3.15 7.72
C ASN A 295 -23.25 -2.18 6.82
N TRP A 296 -23.09 -0.88 7.05
CA TRP A 296 -23.69 0.15 6.20
C TRP A 296 -23.23 0.01 4.75
N LEU A 297 -21.92 -0.15 4.49
CA LEU A 297 -21.40 -0.38 3.15
C LEU A 297 -21.97 -1.63 2.48
N ALA A 298 -22.24 -2.70 3.25
CA ALA A 298 -22.87 -3.91 2.72
C ALA A 298 -24.31 -3.62 2.27
N GLN A 299 -25.08 -2.86 3.05
CA GLN A 299 -26.46 -2.47 2.75
C GLN A 299 -26.57 -1.51 1.56
N GLN A 300 -25.57 -0.65 1.33
CA GLN A 300 -25.59 0.29 0.20
C GLN A 300 -25.38 -0.37 -1.18
N ARG A 301 -25.13 -1.68 -1.24
CA ARG A 301 -24.85 -2.41 -2.49
C ARG A 301 -26.13 -2.74 -3.26
N ARG A 302 -26.68 -1.75 -3.95
CA ARG A 302 -27.84 -1.97 -4.82
C ARG A 302 -27.51 -2.76 -6.09
N ARG A 303 -26.26 -2.67 -6.55
CA ARG A 303 -25.75 -3.35 -7.74
C ARG A 303 -24.29 -3.74 -7.51
N VAL A 304 -23.95 -4.99 -7.83
CA VAL A 304 -22.58 -5.49 -7.84
C VAL A 304 -22.36 -6.07 -9.23
N GLU A 305 -21.30 -5.64 -9.91
CA GLU A 305 -20.96 -6.23 -11.19
C GLU A 305 -20.29 -7.60 -10.99
N PRO A 306 -20.52 -8.58 -11.89
CA PRO A 306 -19.90 -9.90 -11.81
C PRO A 306 -18.38 -9.82 -11.58
N GLY A 307 -17.89 -10.60 -10.62
CA GLY A 307 -16.47 -10.63 -10.24
C GLY A 307 -16.07 -9.57 -9.21
N ASN A 308 -17.00 -8.75 -8.72
CA ASN A 308 -16.74 -7.75 -7.66
C ASN A 308 -17.37 -8.09 -6.30
N GLU A 309 -17.97 -9.26 -6.14
CA GLU A 309 -18.73 -9.70 -4.97
C GLU A 309 -17.88 -9.72 -3.69
N GLY A 310 -16.60 -10.05 -3.84
CA GLY A 310 -15.62 -10.18 -2.76
C GLY A 310 -15.06 -8.86 -2.23
N TRP A 311 -15.22 -7.73 -2.93
CA TRP A 311 -14.64 -6.45 -2.51
C TRP A 311 -15.52 -5.73 -1.48
N VAL A 312 -14.91 -5.00 -0.54
CA VAL A 312 -15.61 -4.19 0.47
C VAL A 312 -16.08 -2.85 -0.10
N LEU A 313 -15.19 -2.13 -0.78
CA LEU A 313 -15.51 -0.85 -1.41
C LEU A 313 -15.96 -1.05 -2.86
N LEU A 314 -17.12 -0.48 -3.19
CA LEU A 314 -17.66 -0.44 -4.54
C LEU A 314 -18.08 0.99 -4.91
N THR A 315 -18.01 1.30 -6.19
CA THR A 315 -18.60 2.50 -6.79
C THR A 315 -20.12 2.36 -6.86
N GLU A 316 -20.85 3.45 -7.14
CA GLU A 316 -22.31 3.41 -7.35
C GLU A 316 -22.74 2.47 -8.48
N LYS A 317 -21.84 2.19 -9.42
CA LYS A 317 -22.06 1.24 -10.53
C LYS A 317 -21.79 -0.22 -10.14
N GLY A 318 -21.30 -0.50 -8.93
CA GLY A 318 -20.96 -1.85 -8.49
C GLY A 318 -19.56 -2.33 -8.88
N LYS A 319 -18.70 -1.45 -9.41
CA LYS A 319 -17.28 -1.73 -9.75
C LYS A 319 -16.35 -1.42 -8.59
N GLN A 320 -15.22 -2.12 -8.49
CA GLN A 320 -14.13 -1.72 -7.59
C GLN A 320 -13.63 -0.30 -7.93
N PRO A 321 -13.48 0.61 -6.94
CA PRO A 321 -12.98 1.95 -7.18
C PRO A 321 -11.48 1.93 -7.51
N ASN A 322 -11.07 2.62 -8.56
CA ASN A 322 -9.66 2.91 -8.80
C ASN A 322 -9.09 3.99 -7.83
N ARG A 323 -7.76 4.20 -7.89
CA ARG A 323 -7.05 5.21 -7.08
C ARG A 323 -7.58 6.63 -7.28
N GLN A 324 -7.97 6.99 -8.50
CA GLN A 324 -8.45 8.35 -8.78
C GLN A 324 -9.79 8.63 -8.08
N HIS A 325 -10.74 7.68 -8.12
CA HIS A 325 -12.02 7.82 -7.43
C HIS A 325 -11.83 8.06 -5.93
N PHE A 326 -10.94 7.28 -5.33
CA PHE A 326 -10.63 7.39 -3.90
C PHE A 326 -9.95 8.74 -3.57
N ALA A 327 -8.97 9.17 -4.38
CA ALA A 327 -8.31 10.47 -4.19
C ALA A 327 -9.31 11.64 -4.34
N ASN A 328 -10.22 11.53 -5.31
CA ASN A 328 -11.26 12.53 -5.52
C ASN A 328 -12.23 12.62 -4.33
N ALA A 329 -12.63 11.49 -3.75
CA ALA A 329 -13.49 11.48 -2.55
C ALA A 329 -12.80 12.20 -1.38
N TRP A 330 -11.53 11.87 -1.10
CA TRP A 330 -10.76 12.54 -0.05
C TRP A 330 -10.60 14.05 -0.29
N ASN A 331 -10.25 14.44 -1.52
CA ASN A 331 -10.07 15.86 -1.86
C ASN A 331 -11.38 16.65 -1.79
N LYS A 332 -12.53 16.03 -2.11
CA LYS A 332 -13.85 16.64 -1.96
C LYS A 332 -14.17 16.94 -0.49
N LEU A 333 -13.87 16.03 0.43
CA LEU A 333 -13.99 16.29 1.88
C LEU A 333 -13.14 17.49 2.29
N LEU A 334 -11.84 17.49 1.96
CA LEU A 334 -10.94 18.58 2.33
C LEU A 334 -11.37 19.93 1.75
N ASN A 335 -11.81 19.96 0.48
CA ASN A 335 -12.30 21.18 -0.15
C ASN A 335 -13.58 21.68 0.53
N ARG A 336 -14.49 20.78 0.92
CA ARG A 336 -15.73 21.13 1.62
C ARG A 336 -15.47 21.71 3.01
N ILE A 337 -14.53 21.15 3.77
CA ILE A 337 -14.11 21.73 5.05
C ILE A 337 -13.57 23.15 4.85
N ARG A 338 -12.75 23.35 3.81
CA ARG A 338 -12.13 24.66 3.54
C ARG A 338 -13.06 25.74 3.02
N GLN A 339 -14.29 25.40 2.64
CA GLN A 339 -15.32 26.40 2.40
C GLN A 339 -15.68 27.15 3.68
N ASP A 340 -15.71 26.45 4.82
CA ASP A 340 -16.04 27.03 6.13
C ASP A 340 -14.79 27.35 6.97
N LYS A 341 -13.69 26.59 6.79
CA LYS A 341 -12.42 26.71 7.53
C LYS A 341 -11.24 26.88 6.58
N LYS A 342 -11.00 28.11 6.08
CA LYS A 342 -10.05 28.39 4.98
C LYS A 342 -8.63 27.87 5.23
N ASP A 343 -8.17 27.91 6.48
CA ASP A 343 -6.82 27.52 6.90
C ASP A 343 -6.69 26.02 7.24
N PHE A 344 -7.76 25.24 7.09
CA PHE A 344 -7.69 23.80 7.35
C PHE A 344 -6.67 23.13 6.42
N ARG A 345 -5.74 22.37 7.00
CA ARG A 345 -4.62 21.76 6.29
C ARG A 345 -5.10 20.74 5.25
N LYS A 346 -4.33 20.56 4.18
CA LYS A 346 -4.60 19.58 3.12
C LYS A 346 -3.58 18.45 3.14
N LEU A 347 -3.73 17.52 4.08
CA LEU A 347 -2.88 16.32 4.08
C LEU A 347 -3.50 15.22 3.21
N PRO A 348 -2.73 14.56 2.32
CA PRO A 348 -3.19 13.40 1.57
C PRO A 348 -3.64 12.25 2.48
N PHE A 349 -4.54 11.38 2.00
CA PHE A 349 -5.11 10.26 2.75
C PHE A 349 -4.09 9.39 3.51
N LYS A 350 -2.88 9.20 2.96
CA LYS A 350 -1.78 8.46 3.62
C LYS A 350 -1.42 8.99 5.01
N HIS A 351 -1.77 10.24 5.33
CA HIS A 351 -1.50 10.83 6.64
C HIS A 351 -2.43 10.30 7.72
N LEU A 352 -3.60 9.73 7.38
CA LEU A 352 -4.41 8.99 8.36
C LEU A 352 -3.66 7.75 8.85
N ARG A 353 -3.02 7.00 7.95
CA ARG A 353 -2.18 5.86 8.32
C ARG A 353 -1.00 6.28 9.20
N LYS A 354 -0.31 7.37 8.85
CA LYS A 354 0.77 7.93 9.69
C LYS A 354 0.25 8.32 11.08
N THR A 355 -0.92 8.94 11.12
CA THR A 355 -1.59 9.32 12.37
C THR A 355 -1.92 8.09 13.20
N ALA A 356 -2.50 7.06 12.59
CA ALA A 356 -2.79 5.78 13.23
C ALA A 356 -1.52 5.13 13.81
N TYR A 357 -0.44 5.06 13.03
CA TYR A 357 0.85 4.56 13.49
C TYR A 357 1.35 5.33 14.72
N GLN A 358 1.30 6.66 14.66
CA GLN A 358 1.75 7.52 15.75
C GLN A 358 0.89 7.34 17.01
N LEU A 359 -0.44 7.28 16.87
CA LEU A 359 -1.35 7.05 18.00
C LEU A 359 -1.14 5.65 18.63
N VAL A 360 -0.92 4.61 17.82
CA VAL A 360 -0.59 3.26 18.32
C VAL A 360 0.77 3.25 19.00
N LEU A 361 1.76 3.95 18.45
CA LEU A 361 3.08 4.10 19.06
C LEU A 361 2.97 4.76 20.45
N GLU A 362 2.24 5.86 20.55
CA GLU A 362 2.01 6.56 21.81
C GLU A 362 1.23 5.70 22.82
N ALA A 363 0.21 4.98 22.37
CA ALA A 363 -0.62 4.14 23.24
C ALA A 363 0.11 2.88 23.75
N SER A 364 1.09 2.38 23.00
CA SER A 364 1.81 1.15 23.32
C SER A 364 3.21 1.37 23.89
N GLY A 365 3.82 2.54 23.64
CA GLY A 365 5.23 2.80 23.93
C GLY A 365 6.21 1.95 23.11
N SER A 366 5.76 1.26 22.05
CA SER A 366 6.57 0.28 21.31
C SER A 366 6.53 0.48 19.80
N GLN A 367 7.72 0.69 19.21
CA GLN A 367 7.91 0.74 17.77
C GLN A 367 7.59 -0.61 17.10
N GLU A 368 7.81 -1.72 17.79
CA GLU A 368 7.49 -3.06 17.31
C GLU A 368 5.98 -3.26 17.17
N ILE A 369 5.20 -2.83 18.17
CA ILE A 369 3.73 -2.90 18.14
C ILE A 369 3.19 -2.00 17.02
N ALA A 370 3.63 -0.74 16.95
CA ALA A 370 3.23 0.17 15.89
C ALA A 370 3.67 -0.33 14.49
N GLY A 371 4.86 -0.94 14.39
CA GLY A 371 5.37 -1.55 13.16
C GLY A 371 4.55 -2.77 12.74
N THR A 372 4.11 -3.56 13.71
CA THR A 372 3.24 -4.73 13.51
C THR A 372 1.87 -4.30 13.01
N PHE A 373 1.30 -3.26 13.61
CA PHE A 373 0.05 -2.62 13.16
C PHE A 373 0.12 -2.21 11.68
N GLU A 374 1.26 -1.70 11.20
CA GLU A 374 1.43 -1.33 9.79
C GLU A 374 1.82 -2.48 8.85
N SER A 375 2.02 -3.70 9.38
CA SER A 375 2.67 -4.82 8.69
C SER A 375 3.95 -4.40 7.97
N ARG A 376 4.84 -3.71 8.68
CA ARG A 376 6.19 -3.44 8.19
C ARG A 376 6.93 -4.76 7.95
N SER A 377 7.75 -4.76 6.90
CA SER A 377 8.57 -5.91 6.49
C SER A 377 9.83 -6.08 7.34
N GLN A 378 10.18 -5.06 8.12
CA GLN A 378 11.26 -5.08 9.08
C GLN A 378 10.75 -4.40 10.36
N LEU A 379 10.63 -5.17 11.43
CA LEU A 379 10.21 -4.69 12.76
C LEU A 379 11.38 -4.39 13.69
N SER A 380 12.52 -5.05 13.46
CA SER A 380 13.76 -4.91 14.22
C SER A 380 14.94 -4.65 13.28
N SER A 381 15.98 -3.98 13.78
CA SER A 381 17.28 -3.93 13.11
C SER A 381 17.97 -5.28 13.07
N ASP A 382 17.57 -6.20 13.96
CA ASP A 382 18.02 -7.59 13.97
C ASP A 382 17.24 -8.42 12.95
N GLU A 383 17.94 -8.92 11.94
CA GLU A 383 17.40 -9.73 10.84
C GLU A 383 16.82 -11.07 11.34
N TYR A 384 17.31 -11.60 12.46
CA TYR A 384 16.87 -12.89 13.02
C TYR A 384 15.62 -12.78 13.89
N ALA A 385 15.38 -11.62 14.50
CA ALA A 385 14.21 -11.39 15.35
C ALA A 385 12.89 -11.61 14.60
N GLU A 386 12.83 -11.36 13.29
CA GLU A 386 11.64 -11.63 12.47
C GLU A 386 11.42 -13.11 12.13
N VAL A 387 12.49 -13.92 12.13
CA VAL A 387 12.41 -15.35 11.79
C VAL A 387 11.91 -16.16 12.98
N TYR A 388 12.34 -15.78 14.19
CA TYR A 388 11.99 -16.50 15.42
C TYR A 388 10.86 -15.85 16.23
N GLY A 389 10.59 -14.56 16.02
CA GLY A 389 9.59 -13.81 16.75
C GLY A 389 8.17 -13.99 16.19
N ARG A 390 7.22 -14.34 17.06
CA ARG A 390 5.79 -14.26 16.72
C ARG A 390 5.34 -12.79 16.74
N ARG A 391 4.52 -12.39 15.76
CA ARG A 391 3.92 -11.05 15.76
C ARG A 391 2.92 -10.89 16.91
N LEU A 392 3.08 -9.82 17.69
CA LEU A 392 2.33 -9.55 18.91
C LEU A 392 0.95 -8.92 18.63
N TYR A 393 0.06 -9.63 17.94
CA TYR A 393 -1.24 -9.08 17.52
C TYR A 393 -2.17 -8.74 18.68
N GLU A 394 -2.12 -9.47 19.80
CA GLU A 394 -2.91 -9.18 20.99
C GLU A 394 -2.55 -7.80 21.56
N ARG A 395 -1.26 -7.50 21.68
CA ARG A 395 -0.77 -6.18 22.09
C ARG A 395 -1.11 -5.07 21.08
N VAL A 396 -1.20 -5.41 19.79
CA VAL A 396 -1.72 -4.49 18.78
C VAL A 396 -3.21 -4.19 19.01
N PHE A 397 -4.01 -5.20 19.39
CA PHE A 397 -5.44 -5.02 19.66
C PHE A 397 -5.66 -4.14 20.88
N GLU A 398 -4.91 -4.38 21.96
CA GLU A 398 -4.93 -3.53 23.17
C GLU A 398 -4.57 -2.07 22.85
N ALA A 399 -3.48 -1.85 22.11
CA ALA A 399 -3.07 -0.51 21.72
C ALA A 399 -4.12 0.16 20.81
N ASN A 400 -4.69 -0.60 19.88
CA ASN A 400 -5.75 -0.13 18.98
C ASN A 400 -7.03 0.26 19.75
N GLN A 401 -7.37 -0.44 20.83
CA GLN A 401 -8.48 -0.07 21.71
C GLN A 401 -8.21 1.21 22.49
N LYS A 402 -7.00 1.44 23.00
CA LYS A 402 -6.63 2.73 23.62
C LYS A 402 -6.72 3.89 22.62
N VAL A 403 -6.36 3.65 21.37
CA VAL A 403 -6.51 4.63 20.28
C VAL A 403 -7.99 4.92 20.04
N HIS A 404 -8.85 3.89 20.06
CA HIS A 404 -10.30 4.06 19.96
C HIS A 404 -10.84 4.98 21.05
N GLU A 405 -10.48 4.73 22.31
CA GLU A 405 -10.87 5.57 23.45
C GLU A 405 -10.41 7.02 23.29
N ARG A 406 -9.16 7.25 22.89
CA ARG A 406 -8.63 8.59 22.64
C ARG A 406 -9.35 9.33 21.50
N LEU A 407 -9.91 8.59 20.55
CA LEU A 407 -10.67 9.15 19.43
C LEU A 407 -12.18 9.26 19.73
N ALA A 408 -12.64 8.99 20.95
CA ALA A 408 -14.04 9.16 21.34
C ALA A 408 -14.65 10.53 20.95
N PRO A 409 -13.94 11.68 21.09
CA PRO A 409 -14.47 12.98 20.64
C PRO A 409 -14.75 13.02 19.12
N MET A 410 -13.97 12.30 18.31
CA MET A 410 -14.18 12.22 16.86
C MET A 410 -15.51 11.53 16.55
N PHE A 411 -15.81 10.40 17.21
CA PHE A 411 -17.06 9.67 16.97
C PHE A 411 -18.28 10.43 17.49
N ALA A 412 -18.16 11.06 18.66
CA ALA A 412 -19.21 11.91 19.24
C ALA A 412 -19.60 13.10 18.34
N SER A 413 -18.72 13.52 17.42
CA SER A 413 -18.99 14.62 16.47
C SER A 413 -20.02 14.29 15.38
N ALA A 414 -20.37 13.01 15.21
CA ALA A 414 -21.37 12.53 14.27
C ALA A 414 -22.13 11.31 14.83
N PRO A 415 -22.99 11.50 15.86
CA PRO A 415 -23.64 10.39 16.57
C PRO A 415 -24.61 9.58 15.69
N ASN A 416 -25.08 10.17 14.58
CA ASN A 416 -25.98 9.51 13.63
C ASN A 416 -25.23 8.90 12.42
N ALA A 417 -23.91 8.77 12.48
CA ALA A 417 -23.12 8.18 11.40
C ALA A 417 -23.66 6.78 11.04
N PHE A 418 -23.77 6.49 9.75
CA PHE A 418 -24.21 5.19 9.22
C PHE A 418 -25.66 4.80 9.52
N THR A 419 -26.50 5.71 10.00
CA THR A 419 -27.92 5.42 10.31
C THR A 419 -28.85 5.60 9.11
N GLN A 420 -28.43 6.38 8.10
CA GLN A 420 -29.27 6.73 6.95
C GLN A 420 -28.75 6.09 5.65
N PRO A 421 -29.63 5.72 4.70
CA PRO A 421 -29.22 5.32 3.37
C PRO A 421 -28.46 6.44 2.65
N ARG A 422 -27.57 6.07 1.72
CA ARG A 422 -26.85 7.04 0.91
C ARG A 422 -27.83 7.88 0.08
N THR A 423 -27.84 9.19 0.33
CA THR A 423 -28.66 10.14 -0.44
C THR A 423 -28.07 10.31 -1.86
N LYS A 424 -28.94 10.37 -2.88
CA LYS A 424 -28.52 10.62 -4.27
C LYS A 424 -28.07 12.08 -4.40
N GLY A 425 -26.89 12.30 -5.00
CA GLY A 425 -26.33 13.63 -5.25
C GLY A 425 -25.75 14.27 -3.99
N GLY A 426 -24.69 13.64 -3.45
CA GLY A 426 -24.04 14.00 -2.19
C GLY A 426 -23.78 15.50 -1.96
N PRO A 427 -23.50 15.92 -0.73
CA PRO A 427 -23.51 17.32 -0.35
C PRO A 427 -22.51 18.12 -1.18
N ASN A 428 -23.04 18.91 -2.12
CA ASN A 428 -22.31 20.02 -2.75
C ASN A 428 -22.20 21.22 -1.80
N LEU A 429 -22.78 21.12 -0.59
CA LEU A 429 -22.77 22.14 0.44
C LEU A 429 -21.82 21.77 1.57
N SER A 430 -21.20 22.79 2.15
CA SER A 430 -20.46 22.68 3.40
C SER A 430 -21.39 22.44 4.59
N LYS A 431 -20.84 21.94 5.69
CA LYS A 431 -21.63 21.69 6.91
C LYS A 431 -22.19 23.00 7.46
N GLY A 432 -21.38 24.06 7.51
CA GLY A 432 -21.83 25.37 7.97
C GLY A 432 -22.99 25.92 7.13
N LYS A 433 -23.00 25.66 5.82
CA LYS A 433 -24.12 26.05 4.95
C LYS A 433 -25.37 25.20 5.19
N ILE A 434 -25.24 23.90 5.46
CA ILE A 434 -26.37 23.04 5.84
C ILE A 434 -26.95 23.49 7.18
N ASP A 435 -26.09 23.78 8.16
CA ASP A 435 -26.49 24.23 9.50
C ASP A 435 -27.19 25.60 9.41
N GLN A 436 -26.72 26.50 8.53
CA GLN A 436 -27.39 27.76 8.23
C GLN A 436 -28.80 27.55 7.63
N ILE A 437 -28.95 26.63 6.67
CA ILE A 437 -30.26 26.29 6.08
C ILE A 437 -31.23 25.80 7.17
N LYS A 438 -30.78 24.86 8.01
CA LYS A 438 -31.60 24.31 9.10
C LYS A 438 -31.98 25.37 10.12
N ARG A 439 -31.04 26.23 10.52
CA ARG A 439 -31.28 27.33 11.45
C ARG A 439 -32.34 28.30 10.93
N LEU A 440 -32.18 28.79 9.69
CA LEU A 440 -33.15 29.70 9.06
C LEU A 440 -34.55 29.06 8.95
N LYS A 441 -34.61 27.74 8.71
CA LYS A 441 -35.89 27.02 8.71
C LYS A 441 -36.54 26.99 10.09
N THR A 442 -35.78 26.71 11.15
CA THR A 442 -36.27 26.74 12.54
C THR A 442 -36.74 28.14 12.93
N GLU A 443 -36.10 29.20 12.42
CA GLU A 443 -36.52 30.60 12.57
C GLU A 443 -37.78 30.97 11.75
N GLY A 444 -38.38 30.02 11.01
CA GLY A 444 -39.61 30.23 10.25
C GLY A 444 -39.43 30.86 8.86
N VAL A 445 -38.19 31.03 8.38
CA VAL A 445 -37.91 31.63 7.06
C VAL A 445 -38.42 30.71 5.95
N LYS A 446 -39.09 31.29 4.93
CA LYS A 446 -39.65 30.53 3.80
C LYS A 446 -38.52 29.95 2.92
N PRO A 447 -38.67 28.73 2.34
CA PRO A 447 -37.60 28.07 1.58
C PRO A 447 -37.00 28.90 0.42
N ALA A 448 -37.82 29.70 -0.27
CA ALA A 448 -37.34 30.59 -1.34
C ALA A 448 -36.41 31.70 -0.81
N GLU A 449 -36.70 32.20 0.39
CA GLU A 449 -35.88 33.23 1.04
C GLU A 449 -34.59 32.63 1.62
N ILE A 450 -34.67 31.42 2.19
CA ILE A 450 -33.47 30.67 2.60
C ILE A 450 -32.53 30.46 1.40
N ALA A 451 -33.08 30.08 0.24
CA ALA A 451 -32.33 29.89 -0.99
C ALA A 451 -31.57 31.15 -1.39
N ARG A 452 -32.24 32.32 -1.34
CA ARG A 452 -31.66 33.63 -1.60
C ARG A 452 -30.53 33.97 -0.61
N ILE A 453 -30.78 33.81 0.69
CA ILE A 453 -29.81 34.12 1.76
C ILE A 453 -28.56 33.23 1.66
N THR A 454 -28.73 31.95 1.40
CA THR A 454 -27.63 30.96 1.41
C THR A 454 -26.94 30.82 0.05
N GLY A 455 -27.51 31.42 -1.00
CA GLY A 455 -27.00 31.37 -2.37
C GLY A 455 -27.10 29.97 -3.00
N VAL A 456 -28.16 29.21 -2.68
CA VAL A 456 -28.41 27.87 -3.21
C VAL A 456 -29.78 27.80 -3.89
N SER A 457 -30.05 26.74 -4.64
CA SER A 457 -31.40 26.58 -5.24
C SER A 457 -32.44 26.20 -4.19
N THR A 458 -33.70 26.61 -4.40
CA THR A 458 -34.83 26.23 -3.53
C THR A 458 -34.99 24.71 -3.41
N THR A 459 -34.74 23.96 -4.48
CA THR A 459 -34.69 22.48 -4.45
C THR A 459 -33.62 21.96 -3.48
N THR A 460 -32.48 22.65 -3.37
CA THR A 460 -31.43 22.28 -2.43
C THR A 460 -31.87 22.55 -0.99
N VAL A 461 -32.55 23.67 -0.73
CA VAL A 461 -33.12 23.94 0.60
C VAL A 461 -34.08 22.84 1.03
N TYR A 462 -35.04 22.45 0.16
CA TYR A 462 -35.99 21.38 0.44
C TYR A 462 -35.36 20.01 0.74
N ARG A 463 -34.12 19.76 0.31
CA ARG A 463 -33.41 18.51 0.63
C ARG A 463 -32.85 18.47 2.06
N TRP A 464 -32.74 19.62 2.74
CA TRP A 464 -32.03 19.75 4.02
C TRP A 464 -32.91 20.24 5.18
N ILE A 465 -34.16 20.62 4.91
CA ILE A 465 -35.13 21.08 5.92
C ILE A 465 -36.11 20.00 6.34
#